data_AF-K8E2J0-F1
#
_entry.id   AF-K8E2J0-F1
#
_cell.length_a   1.000
_cell.length_b   1.000
_cell.length_c   1.000
_cell.angle_alpha   90.00
_cell.angle_beta   90.00
_cell.angle_gamma   90.00
#
_symmetry.space_group_name_H-M   'P 1'
#
loop_
_entity.id
_entity.type
_entity.pdbx_description
1 polymer ?
#
loop_
_entity_poly.entity_id
_entity_poly.type
_entity_poly.pdbx_seq_one_letter_code
_entity_poly.pdbx_strand_id
1 'polypeptide(L)'
;MNQSSDILWQNKAIHGYDSIGIYDQTKLIGYTVVSLQGNQLVIHQLELDSPKLQIKAALASLQKLYTPNKWIGSNLVADSPITKLLVQNGFSEKLSQHQYSKQL
;
A
#
# COMPACT_ATOMS: atom_id res chain seq x y z
N MET A 1 -8.45 23.21 -27.63
CA MET A 1 -9.26 22.41 -26.69
C MET A 1 -8.31 21.87 -25.63
N ASN A 2 -8.23 22.52 -24.48
CA ASN A 2 -7.45 22.02 -23.34
C ASN A 2 -8.26 20.90 -22.68
N GLN A 3 -7.85 19.66 -22.88
CA GLN A 3 -8.27 18.58 -22.00
C GLN A 3 -7.49 18.76 -20.70
N SER A 4 -8.16 19.36 -19.71
CA SER A 4 -7.73 19.28 -18.33
C SER A 4 -7.72 17.81 -17.91
N SER A 5 -6.53 17.22 -17.89
CA SER A 5 -6.27 16.00 -17.16
C SER A 5 -6.32 16.33 -15.67
N ASP A 6 -7.53 16.55 -15.15
CA ASP A 6 -7.75 16.54 -13.72
C ASP A 6 -7.42 15.11 -13.27
N ILE A 7 -6.22 14.96 -12.69
CA ILE A 7 -5.82 13.75 -12.00
C ILE A 7 -6.83 13.60 -10.86
N LEU A 8 -7.81 12.75 -11.08
CA LEU A 8 -8.81 12.36 -10.09
C LEU A 8 -8.09 11.69 -8.91
N TRP A 9 -7.67 12.53 -7.97
CA TRP A 9 -7.42 12.14 -6.59
C TRP A 9 -8.70 11.51 -6.07
N GLN A 10 -8.58 10.27 -5.60
CA GLN A 10 -9.61 9.55 -4.84
C GLN A 10 -10.87 9.14 -5.62
N ASN A 11 -10.78 8.01 -6.32
CA ASN A 11 -11.91 7.08 -6.38
C ASN A 11 -11.43 5.69 -6.00
N LYS A 12 -11.40 5.39 -4.69
CA LYS A 12 -11.35 4.02 -4.16
C LYS A 12 -12.73 3.35 -4.27
N ALA A 13 -13.47 3.63 -5.35
CA ALA A 13 -14.81 3.11 -5.58
C ALA A 13 -14.76 2.05 -6.70
N ILE A 14 -14.73 0.79 -6.25
CA ILE A 14 -15.39 -0.35 -6.88
C ILE A 14 -14.90 -0.68 -8.31
N HIS A 15 -13.77 -1.40 -8.38
CA HIS A 15 -13.42 -2.53 -9.27
C HIS A 15 -11.88 -2.65 -9.28
N GLY A 16 -11.34 -3.79 -8.84
CA GLY A 16 -9.90 -4.11 -8.95
C GLY A 16 -9.05 -3.90 -7.68
N TYR A 17 -9.64 -3.52 -6.54
CA TYR A 17 -8.95 -3.49 -5.25
C TYR A 17 -9.43 -4.61 -4.33
N ASP A 18 -8.49 -5.29 -3.70
CA ASP A 18 -8.74 -6.27 -2.64
C ASP A 18 -8.44 -5.63 -1.28
N SER A 19 -9.42 -5.73 -0.37
CA SER A 19 -9.28 -5.30 1.03
C SER A 19 -9.18 -6.54 1.91
N ILE A 20 -8.02 -6.73 2.54
CA ILE A 20 -7.68 -7.96 3.26
C ILE A 20 -7.42 -7.62 4.73
N GLY A 21 -8.16 -8.28 5.63
CA GLY A 21 -7.87 -8.24 7.07
C GLY A 21 -6.71 -9.16 7.43
N ILE A 22 -5.82 -8.69 8.31
CA ILE A 22 -4.68 -9.45 8.82
C ILE A 22 -5.01 -9.83 10.26
N TYR A 23 -5.02 -11.13 10.56
CA TYR A 23 -5.43 -11.66 11.85
C TYR A 23 -4.30 -12.42 12.53
N ASP A 24 -4.19 -12.24 13.84
CA ASP A 24 -3.50 -13.17 14.74
C ASP A 24 -4.58 -14.02 15.41
N GLN A 25 -4.68 -15.28 14.97
CA GLN A 25 -5.78 -16.18 15.29
C GLN A 25 -7.14 -15.56 14.92
N THR A 26 -7.89 -15.04 15.90
CA THR A 26 -9.19 -14.40 15.71
C THR A 26 -9.14 -12.88 15.86
N LYS A 27 -8.01 -12.33 16.32
CA LYS A 27 -7.84 -10.89 16.55
C LYS A 27 -7.38 -10.21 15.26
N LEU A 28 -8.14 -9.21 14.81
CA LEU A 28 -7.68 -8.31 13.74
C LEU A 28 -6.49 -7.48 14.26
N ILE A 29 -5.35 -7.58 13.59
CA ILE A 29 -4.10 -6.90 13.94
C ILE A 29 -3.62 -5.94 12.84
N GLY A 30 -4.42 -5.76 11.79
CA GLY A 30 -4.09 -4.91 10.68
C GLY A 30 -4.94 -5.20 9.44
N TYR A 31 -4.67 -4.46 8.38
CA TYR A 31 -5.32 -4.67 7.10
C TYR A 31 -4.45 -4.13 5.96
N THR A 32 -4.76 -4.56 4.75
CA THR A 32 -4.15 -4.00 3.54
C THR A 32 -5.17 -3.82 2.45
N VAL A 33 -4.95 -2.79 1.63
CA VAL A 33 -5.69 -2.54 0.40
C VAL A 33 -4.69 -2.67 -0.75
N VAL A 34 -4.92 -3.64 -1.62
CA VAL A 34 -4.03 -3.98 -2.73
C VAL A 34 -4.78 -4.02 -4.06
N SER A 35 -4.06 -3.94 -5.17
CA SER A 35 -4.61 -4.21 -6.50
C SER A 35 -3.59 -4.97 -7.35
N LEU A 36 -4.05 -5.88 -8.20
CA LEU A 36 -3.20 -6.52 -9.21
C LEU A 36 -3.20 -5.72 -10.52
N GLN A 37 -2.01 -5.50 -11.07
CA GLN A 37 -1.79 -4.91 -12.40
C GLN A 37 -0.88 -5.84 -13.21
N GLY A 38 -1.47 -6.82 -13.89
CA GLY A 38 -0.72 -7.96 -14.43
C GLY A 38 -0.09 -8.75 -13.28
N ASN A 39 1.23 -8.99 -13.33
CA ASN A 39 1.96 -9.67 -12.27
C ASN A 39 2.51 -8.74 -11.17
N GLN A 40 2.07 -7.48 -11.17
CA GLN A 40 2.50 -6.47 -10.20
C GLN A 40 1.45 -6.33 -9.10
N LEU A 41 1.86 -6.47 -7.84
CA LEU A 41 1.00 -6.15 -6.70
C LEU A 41 1.26 -4.72 -6.25
N VAL A 42 0.22 -3.91 -6.26
CA VAL A 42 0.26 -2.52 -5.79
C VAL A 42 -0.35 -2.45 -4.40
N ILE A 43 0.44 -2.04 -3.41
CA ILE A 43 0.02 -1.75 -2.04
C ILE A 43 -0.39 -0.28 -1.99
N HIS A 44 -1.68 -0.04 -1.75
CA HIS A 44 -2.24 1.31 -1.60
C HIS A 44 -2.36 1.70 -0.13
N GLN A 45 -2.51 0.71 0.75
CA GLN A 45 -2.57 0.91 2.19
C GLN A 45 -2.12 -0.37 2.89
N LEU A 46 -1.36 -0.22 3.96
CA LEU A 46 -0.99 -1.30 4.86
C LEU A 46 -0.87 -0.74 6.26
N GLU A 47 -1.66 -1.28 7.18
CA GLU A 47 -1.66 -0.91 8.59
C GLU A 47 -1.53 -2.17 9.44
N LEU A 48 -0.72 -2.09 10.47
CA LEU A 48 -0.41 -3.19 11.38
C LEU A 48 -0.29 -2.62 12.81
N ASP A 49 -0.86 -3.31 13.79
CA ASP A 49 -0.76 -2.94 15.21
C ASP A 49 0.69 -3.05 15.72
N SER A 50 1.46 -4.02 15.21
CA SER A 50 2.86 -4.23 15.57
C SER A 50 3.73 -4.42 14.32
N PRO A 51 3.96 -3.36 13.53
CA PRO A 51 4.57 -3.43 12.22
C PRO A 51 5.91 -4.16 12.17
N LYS A 52 6.80 -3.90 13.14
CA LYS A 52 8.16 -4.47 13.18
C LYS A 52 8.17 -6.00 13.28
N LEU A 53 7.19 -6.57 13.99
CA LEU A 53 7.07 -8.02 14.19
C LEU A 53 6.33 -8.68 13.01
N GLN A 54 5.37 -7.97 12.42
CA GLN A 54 4.38 -8.57 11.52
C GLN A 54 4.66 -8.33 10.03
N ILE A 55 5.45 -7.32 9.66
CA ILE A 55 5.63 -6.91 8.25
C ILE A 55 6.11 -8.05 7.35
N LYS A 56 7.08 -8.86 7.81
CA LYS A 56 7.61 -9.99 7.02
C LYS A 56 6.55 -11.05 6.78
N ALA A 57 5.75 -11.37 7.81
CA ALA A 57 4.66 -12.33 7.68
C ALA A 57 3.56 -11.81 6.75
N ALA A 58 3.20 -10.52 6.86
CA ALA A 58 2.22 -9.89 5.97
C ALA A 58 2.68 -9.94 4.51
N LEU A 59 3.92 -9.54 4.22
CA LEU A 59 4.49 -9.60 2.87
C LEU A 59 4.58 -11.04 2.34
N ALA A 60 4.98 -12.01 3.17
CA ALA A 60 5.04 -13.41 2.76
C ALA A 60 3.65 -13.98 2.43
N SER A 61 2.61 -13.62 3.20
CA SER A 61 1.23 -14.03 2.90
C SER A 61 0.73 -13.43 1.60
N LEU A 62 1.00 -12.15 1.35
CA LEU A 62 0.69 -11.50 0.08
C LEU A 62 1.45 -12.13 -1.10
N GLN A 63 2.71 -12.53 -0.91
CA GLN A 63 3.48 -13.28 -1.93
C GLN A 63 2.82 -14.62 -2.27
N LYS A 64 2.26 -15.33 -1.28
CA LYS A 64 1.56 -16.61 -1.52
C LYS A 64 0.21 -16.42 -2.21
N LEU A 65 -0.54 -15.40 -1.82
CA LEU A 65 -1.88 -15.13 -2.36
C LEU A 65 -1.84 -14.67 -3.82
N TYR A 66 -0.90 -13.79 -4.15
CA TYR A 66 -0.87 -13.11 -5.44
C TYR A 66 0.28 -13.52 -6.34
N THR A 67 1.32 -14.18 -5.79
CA THR A 67 2.55 -14.55 -6.52
C THR A 67 3.12 -13.42 -7.40
N PRO A 68 3.21 -12.17 -6.91
CA PRO A 68 3.69 -11.07 -7.71
C PRO A 68 5.17 -11.26 -8.03
N ASN A 69 5.57 -10.81 -9.23
CA ASN A 69 6.97 -10.70 -9.60
C ASN A 69 7.54 -9.30 -9.31
N LYS A 70 6.68 -8.34 -8.97
CA LYS A 70 7.04 -6.97 -8.66
C LYS A 70 6.02 -6.35 -7.71
N TRP A 71 6.55 -5.54 -6.80
CA TRP A 71 5.79 -4.86 -5.75
C TRP A 71 5.87 -3.35 -5.96
N ILE A 72 4.76 -2.66 -5.72
CA ILE A 72 4.68 -1.20 -5.82
C ILE A 72 3.98 -0.68 -4.58
N GLY A 73 4.62 0.25 -3.85
CA GLY A 73 3.92 1.09 -2.88
C GLY A 73 3.39 2.33 -3.59
N SER A 74 2.09 2.60 -3.52
CA SER A 74 1.46 3.76 -4.14
C SER A 74 0.89 4.69 -3.09
N ASN A 75 1.24 5.97 -3.15
CA ASN A 75 0.75 7.03 -2.25
C ASN A 75 0.95 6.70 -0.75
N LEU A 76 2.03 6.01 -0.42
CA LEU A 76 2.39 5.72 0.95
C LEU A 76 3.03 6.94 1.59
N VAL A 77 2.66 7.25 2.84
CA VAL A 77 3.25 8.35 3.61
C VAL A 77 4.71 8.01 3.91
N ALA A 78 5.65 8.80 3.38
CA ALA A 78 7.09 8.52 3.40
C ALA A 78 7.62 8.25 4.83
N ASP A 79 7.19 9.04 5.80
CA ASP A 79 7.67 8.96 7.17
C ASP A 79 6.94 7.96 8.07
N SER A 80 5.95 7.24 7.54
CA SER A 80 5.22 6.27 8.34
C SER A 80 6.12 5.10 8.75
N PRO A 81 5.91 4.50 9.94
CA PRO A 81 6.63 3.30 10.37
C PRO A 81 6.56 2.15 9.35
N ILE A 82 5.42 2.01 8.66
CA ILE A 82 5.19 0.99 7.64
C ILE A 82 6.07 1.24 6.41
N THR A 83 6.10 2.46 5.88
CA THR A 83 6.93 2.77 4.69
C THR A 83 8.41 2.54 4.97
N LYS A 84 8.90 2.94 6.16
CA LYS A 84 10.28 2.67 6.58
C LYS A 84 10.57 1.17 6.64
N LEU A 85 9.63 0.38 7.14
CA LEU A 85 9.75 -1.07 7.19
C LEU A 85 9.69 -1.72 5.79
N LEU A 86 8.88 -1.20 4.87
CA LEU A 86 8.88 -1.66 3.47
C LEU A 86 10.26 -1.46 2.83
N VAL A 87 10.87 -0.29 3.02
CA VAL A 87 12.24 -0.02 2.53
C VAL A 87 13.25 -0.99 3.12
N GLN A 88 13.16 -1.27 4.43
CA GLN A 88 14.01 -2.26 5.10
C GLN A 88 13.78 -3.70 4.60
N ASN A 89 12.65 -3.98 3.94
CA ASN A 89 12.33 -5.28 3.33
C ASN A 89 12.50 -5.26 1.80
N GLY A 90 13.38 -4.40 1.29
CA GLY A 90 13.84 -4.45 -0.11
C GLY A 90 13.07 -3.58 -1.09
N PHE A 91 12.14 -2.75 -0.61
CA PHE A 91 11.57 -1.70 -1.44
C PHE A 91 12.57 -0.55 -1.61
N SER A 92 12.63 0.03 -2.80
CA SER A 92 13.40 1.25 -3.08
C SER A 92 12.45 2.40 -3.37
N GLU A 93 12.69 3.55 -2.77
CA GLU A 93 11.97 4.78 -3.13
C GLU A 93 12.32 5.18 -4.57
N LYS A 94 11.28 5.39 -5.40
CA LYS A 94 11.44 5.86 -6.79
C LYS A 94 10.95 7.28 -7.01
N LEU A 95 9.97 7.73 -6.24
CA LEU A 95 9.35 9.05 -6.38
C LEU A 95 8.89 9.52 -5.00
N SER A 96 9.29 10.74 -4.64
CA SER A 96 8.84 11.45 -3.45
C SER A 96 7.90 12.58 -3.88
N GLN A 97 6.74 12.70 -3.24
CA GLN A 97 5.75 13.76 -3.53
C GLN A 97 5.45 14.54 -2.26
N HIS A 98 5.36 15.87 -2.39
CA HIS A 98 5.01 16.77 -1.29
C HIS A 98 3.63 17.38 -1.53
N GLN A 99 2.78 17.39 -0.49
CA GLN A 99 1.47 18.02 -0.51
C GLN A 99 1.44 19.22 0.42
N TYR A 100 0.86 20.33 -0.04
CA TYR A 100 0.71 21.57 0.72
C TYR A 100 -0.78 21.94 0.82
N SER A 101 -1.21 22.44 1.98
CA SER A 101 -2.57 22.96 2.20
C SER A 101 -2.52 24.23 3.05
N LYS A 102 -3.30 25.26 2.70
CA LYS A 102 -3.48 26.47 3.51
C LYS A 102 -4.96 26.59 3.90
N GLN A 103 -5.22 26.69 5.20
CA GLN A 103 -6.53 27.07 5.72
C GLN A 103 -6.61 28.59 5.79
N LEU A 104 -7.70 29.18 5.30
CA LEU A 104 -7.95 30.63 5.31
C LEU A 104 -8.53 31.08 6.64
#